data_AF-A0A972RBE6-F1
#
_entry.id   AF-A0A972RBE6-F1
#
_cell.length_a   1.000
_cell.length_b   1.000
_cell.length_c   1.000
_cell.angle_alpha   90.00
_cell.angle_beta   90.00
_cell.angle_gamma   90.00
#
_symmetry.space_group_name_H-M   'P 1'
#
loop_
_entity.id
_entity.type
_entity.pdbx_description
1 polymer ?
#
loop_
_entity_poly.entity_id
_entity_poly.type
_entity_poly.pdbx_seq_one_letter_code
_entity_poly.pdbx_strand_id
1 'polypeptide(L)'
;MQRIRREQAAPGMVLAKRVENERGMTLCKEGTELTDSILLRFENAGIAFLSVEGRPVAVEGEKPFGELLSEMDHRFARTVSDRTMSQIKEMVARNLRIRYGEEGE
;
A
#
# COMPACT_ATOMS: atom_id res chain seq x y z
N MET A 1 3.14 -4.92 -5.23
CA MET A 1 3.12 -3.98 -6.36
C MET A 1 1.72 -3.41 -6.51
N GLN A 2 1.56 -2.10 -6.32
CA GLN A 2 0.30 -1.39 -6.53
C GLN A 2 0.48 -0.37 -7.64
N ARG A 3 -0.49 -0.29 -8.55
CA ARG A 3 -0.54 0.78 -9.56
C ARG A 3 -1.40 1.91 -9.02
N ILE A 4 -0.81 3.08 -8.89
CA ILE A 4 -1.48 4.29 -8.38
C ILE A 4 -1.41 5.41 -9.42
N ARG A 5 -2.31 6.38 -9.30
CA ARG A 5 -2.16 7.65 -10.03
C ARG A 5 -1.03 8.46 -9.42
N ARG A 6 -0.35 9.25 -10.24
CA ARG A 6 0.70 10.17 -9.77
C ARG A 6 0.19 11.10 -8.66
N GLU A 7 -1.06 11.55 -8.72
CA GLU A 7 -1.67 12.39 -7.66
C GLU A 7 -1.70 11.72 -6.28
N GLN A 8 -1.65 10.38 -6.23
CA GLN A 8 -1.68 9.59 -4.99
C GLN A 8 -0.28 9.22 -4.51
N ALA A 9 0.75 9.58 -5.27
CA ALA A 9 2.13 9.29 -4.92
C ALA A 9 2.65 10.36 -3.96
N ALA A 10 3.28 9.92 -2.87
CA ALA A 10 3.88 10.79 -1.87
C ALA A 10 5.38 10.50 -1.72
N PRO A 11 6.17 11.45 -1.20
CA PRO A 11 7.56 11.19 -0.83
C PRO A 11 7.68 10.02 0.15
N GLY A 12 8.74 9.22 0.03
CA GLY A 12 8.98 8.01 0.83
C GLY A 12 8.41 6.71 0.26
N MET A 13 7.62 6.77 -0.82
CA MET A 13 7.19 5.56 -1.54
C MET A 13 8.32 5.01 -2.42
N VAL A 14 8.40 3.69 -2.63
CA VAL A 14 9.44 3.08 -3.49
C VAL A 14 8.83 2.61 -4.81
N LEU A 15 9.51 2.81 -5.94
CA LEU A 15 9.05 2.32 -7.25
C LEU A 15 9.23 0.82 -7.41
N ALA A 16 8.15 0.08 -7.71
CA ALA A 16 8.17 -1.35 -8.02
C ALA A 16 8.52 -1.68 -9.47
N LYS A 17 8.48 -0.68 -10.35
CA LYS A 17 8.96 -0.82 -11.72
C LYS A 17 9.67 0.45 -12.13
N ARG A 18 10.62 0.28 -13.06
CA ARG A 18 11.21 1.43 -13.75
C ARG A 18 10.11 2.27 -14.41
N VAL A 19 10.27 3.58 -14.36
CA VAL A 19 9.35 4.54 -14.99
C VAL A 19 10.03 5.06 -16.25
N GLU A 20 9.31 4.99 -17.37
CA GLU A 20 9.77 5.42 -18.69
C GLU A 20 8.86 6.53 -19.19
N ASN A 21 9.43 7.52 -19.88
CA ASN A 21 8.63 8.56 -20.54
C ASN A 21 8.07 8.08 -21.90
N GLU A 22 7.26 8.91 -22.55
CA GLU A 22 6.67 8.61 -23.87
C GLU A 22 7.72 8.34 -24.97
N ARG A 23 8.96 8.78 -24.78
CA ARG A 23 10.10 8.56 -25.69
C ARG A 23 10.89 7.29 -25.38
N GLY A 24 10.43 6.47 -24.43
CA GLY A 24 11.11 5.23 -24.00
C GLY A 24 12.37 5.46 -23.16
N MET A 25 12.59 6.69 -22.66
CA MET A 25 13.73 7.00 -21.80
C MET A 25 13.38 6.66 -20.35
N THR A 26 14.20 5.83 -19.71
CA THR A 26 14.06 5.50 -18.28
C THR A 26 14.36 6.71 -17.41
N LEU A 27 13.36 7.19 -16.67
CA LEU A 27 13.48 8.31 -15.74
C LEU A 27 14.06 7.88 -14.39
N CYS A 28 13.53 6.78 -13.86
CA CYS A 28 13.93 6.18 -12.57
C CYS A 28 13.90 4.66 -12.69
N LYS A 29 14.81 3.99 -11.98
CA LYS A 29 14.88 2.53 -11.92
C LYS A 29 13.90 1.99 -10.87
N GLU A 30 13.58 0.70 -10.97
CA GLU A 30 12.95 -0.04 -9.88
C GLU A 30 13.79 0.06 -8.59
N GLY A 31 13.13 0.08 -7.44
CA GLY A 31 13.75 0.29 -6.12
C GLY A 31 14.10 1.74 -5.79
N THR A 32 13.71 2.72 -6.63
CA THR A 32 13.97 4.14 -6.33
C THR A 32 12.91 4.70 -5.38
N GLU A 33 13.34 5.33 -4.29
CA GLU A 33 12.48 6.10 -3.40
C GLU A 33 11.99 7.40 -4.06
N LEU A 34 10.71 7.70 -3.95
CA LEU A 34 10.08 8.91 -4.41
C LEU A 34 10.45 10.05 -3.46
N THR A 35 11.02 11.11 -4.02
CA THR A 35 11.25 12.38 -3.34
C THR A 35 10.42 13.46 -4.03
N ASP A 36 10.22 14.61 -3.40
CA ASP A 36 9.52 15.75 -4.01
C ASP A 36 10.10 16.13 -5.38
N SER A 37 11.43 16.08 -5.49
CA SER A 37 12.16 16.33 -6.73
C SER A 37 11.81 15.32 -7.84
N ILE A 38 11.62 14.05 -7.49
CA ILE A 38 11.27 12.98 -8.44
C ILE A 38 9.80 13.10 -8.86
N LEU A 39 8.89 13.39 -7.92
CA LEU A 39 7.47 13.60 -8.22
C LEU A 39 7.27 14.78 -9.18
N LEU A 40 7.98 15.89 -8.95
CA LEU A 40 7.97 17.04 -9.86
C LEU A 40 8.53 16.68 -11.25
N ARG A 41 9.56 15.83 -11.31
CA ARG A 41 10.10 15.35 -12.58
C ARG A 41 9.10 14.48 -13.34
N PHE A 42 8.33 13.64 -12.65
CA PHE A 42 7.27 12.84 -13.26
C PHE A 42 6.10 13.67 -13.76
N GLU A 43 5.74 14.74 -13.04
CA GLU A 43 4.75 15.71 -13.49
C GLU A 43 5.19 16.40 -14.79
N ASN A 44 6.41 16.95 -14.82
CA ASN A 44 6.96 17.60 -16.01
C ASN A 44 7.13 16.63 -17.20
N ALA A 45 7.34 15.35 -16.92
CA ALA A 45 7.46 14.31 -17.94
C ALA A 45 6.11 13.72 -18.40
N GLY A 46 4.98 14.18 -17.85
CA GLY A 46 3.64 13.71 -18.24
C GLY A 46 3.30 12.30 -17.77
N ILE A 47 3.94 11.79 -16.71
CA ILE A 47 3.67 10.44 -16.19
C ILE A 47 2.36 10.42 -15.40
N ALA A 48 1.35 9.74 -15.91
CA ALA A 48 0.04 9.65 -15.25
C ALA A 48 -0.05 8.54 -14.17
N PHE A 49 0.67 7.43 -14.35
CA PHE A 49 0.57 6.25 -13.50
C PHE A 49 1.94 5.76 -13.05
N LEU A 50 2.04 5.34 -11.79
CA LEU A 50 3.26 4.82 -11.18
C LEU A 50 2.99 3.44 -10.57
N SER A 51 4.01 2.58 -10.59
CA SER A 51 3.98 1.28 -9.90
C SER A 51 4.90 1.36 -8.69
N VAL A 52 4.35 1.17 -7.48
CA VAL A 52 5.11 1.26 -6.22
C VAL A 52 5.23 -0.09 -5.51
N GLU A 53 6.36 -0.29 -4.82
CA GLU A 53 6.62 -1.42 -3.92
C GLU A 53 5.88 -1.17 -2.62
N GLY A 54 5.39 -2.25 -1.99
CA GLY A 54 4.67 -2.11 -0.74
C GLY A 54 3.20 -1.69 -0.87
N ARG A 55 2.59 -1.63 0.32
CA ARG A 55 1.18 -1.77 0.73
C ARG A 55 0.32 -0.51 0.43
N PRO A 56 -1.02 -0.55 0.61
CA PRO A 56 -1.89 0.57 0.23
C PRO A 56 -1.39 1.84 0.90
N VAL A 57 -1.29 2.91 0.11
CA VAL A 57 -1.04 4.27 0.60
C VAL A 57 -1.91 4.47 1.83
N ALA A 58 -1.29 4.72 2.99
CA ALA A 58 -2.00 5.13 4.19
C ALA A 58 -2.78 6.39 3.82
N VAL A 59 -4.07 6.20 3.54
CA VAL A 59 -4.99 7.30 3.26
C VAL A 59 -5.13 8.03 4.59
N GLU A 60 -5.02 9.36 4.62
CA GLU A 60 -5.35 10.13 5.82
C GLU A 60 -6.75 9.72 6.30
N GLY A 61 -6.82 9.03 7.45
CA GLY A 61 -8.03 8.39 7.98
C GLY A 61 -7.97 6.86 8.13
N GLU A 62 -6.90 6.18 7.68
CA GLU A 62 -6.70 4.76 8.01
C GLU A 62 -6.34 4.58 9.49
N LYS A 63 -7.19 3.81 10.17
CA LYS A 63 -7.05 3.48 11.60
C LYS A 63 -5.76 2.71 11.84
N PRO A 64 -5.04 2.96 12.95
CA PRO A 64 -3.84 2.20 13.31
C PRO A 64 -4.14 0.70 13.37
N PHE A 65 -3.14 -0.12 13.04
CA PHE A 65 -3.27 -1.59 12.97
C PHE A 65 -3.93 -2.21 14.21
N GLY A 66 -3.58 -1.74 15.40
CA GLY A 66 -4.19 -2.19 16.66
C GLY A 66 -5.70 -1.90 16.74
N GLU A 67 -6.15 -0.76 16.22
CA GLU A 67 -7.57 -0.40 16.18
C GLU A 67 -8.33 -1.23 15.13
N LEU A 68 -7.72 -1.49 13.97
CA LEU A 68 -8.29 -2.39 12.96
C LEU A 68 -8.49 -3.81 13.48
N LEU A 69 -7.52 -4.32 14.25
CA LEU A 69 -7.62 -5.65 14.86
C LEU A 69 -8.72 -5.70 15.91
N SER A 70 -8.81 -4.68 16.76
CA SER A 70 -9.86 -4.57 17.78
C SER A 70 -11.26 -4.44 17.16
N GLU A 71 -11.41 -3.68 16.08
CA GLU A 71 -12.68 -3.53 15.37
C GLU A 71 -13.09 -4.83 14.68
N MET A 72 -12.13 -5.54 14.09
CA MET A 72 -12.34 -6.88 13.56
C MET A 72 -12.81 -7.83 14.66
N ASP A 73 -12.12 -7.89 15.80
CA ASP A 73 -12.52 -8.73 16.93
C ASP A 73 -13.95 -8.42 17.39
N HIS A 74 -14.31 -7.14 17.48
CA HIS A 74 -15.66 -6.72 17.84
C HIS A 74 -16.72 -7.17 16.81
N ARG A 75 -16.43 -7.07 15.50
CA ARG A 75 -17.37 -7.50 14.44
C ARG A 75 -17.59 -9.02 14.42
N PHE A 76 -16.54 -9.79 14.71
CA PHE A 76 -16.62 -11.25 14.77
C PHE A 76 -17.04 -11.79 16.16
N ALA A 77 -17.26 -10.92 17.15
CA ALA A 77 -17.60 -11.33 18.51
C ALA A 77 -18.89 -12.16 18.60
N ARG A 78 -19.84 -11.93 17.69
CA ARG A 78 -21.14 -12.64 17.66
C ARG A 78 -21.11 -13.94 16.83
N THR A 79 -20.02 -14.20 16.12
CA THR A 79 -19.91 -15.32 15.16
C THR A 79 -18.92 -16.38 15.61
N VAL A 80 -18.50 -16.37 16.88
CA VAL A 80 -17.49 -17.29 17.45
C VAL A 80 -17.95 -18.75 17.42
N SER A 81 -19.26 -18.99 17.49
CA SER A 81 -19.85 -20.33 17.42
C SER A 81 -19.93 -20.92 16.01
N ASP A 82 -19.70 -20.10 14.98
CA ASP A 82 -19.70 -20.51 13.59
C ASP A 82 -18.27 -20.82 13.12
N ARG A 83 -18.05 -22.08 12.73
CA ARG A 83 -16.74 -22.59 12.30
C ARG A 83 -16.24 -21.86 11.06
N THR A 84 -17.12 -21.55 10.12
CA THR A 84 -16.80 -20.84 8.87
C THR A 84 -16.41 -19.41 9.18
N MET A 85 -17.15 -18.73 10.06
CA MET A 85 -16.83 -17.36 10.46
C MET A 85 -15.52 -17.26 11.24
N SER A 86 -15.18 -18.26 12.05
CA SER A 86 -13.88 -18.34 12.73
C SER A 86 -12.72 -18.47 11.73
N GLN A 87 -12.87 -19.29 10.68
CA GLN A 87 -11.87 -19.41 9.63
C GLN A 87 -11.70 -18.11 8.83
N ILE A 88 -12.81 -17.42 8.52
CA ILE A 88 -12.78 -16.12 7.84
C ILE A 88 -12.04 -15.09 8.71
N LYS A 89 -12.33 -15.05 10.01
CA LYS A 89 -11.65 -14.17 10.97
C LYS A 89 -10.13 -14.38 10.95
N GLU A 90 -9.68 -15.63 10.97
CA GLU A 90 -8.25 -15.96 10.91
C GLU A 90 -7.59 -15.54 9.59
N MET A 91 -8.28 -15.75 8.46
CA MET A 91 -7.78 -15.32 7.14
C MET A 91 -7.67 -13.79 7.06
N VAL A 92 -8.65 -13.06 7.58
CA VAL A 92 -8.62 -11.58 7.62
C VAL A 92 -7.52 -11.10 8.57
N ALA A 93 -7.39 -11.68 9.76
CA ALA A 93 -6.32 -11.36 10.70
C ALA A 93 -4.93 -11.62 10.09
N ARG A 94 -4.76 -12.73 9.36
CA ARG A 94 -3.54 -13.05 8.63
C ARG A 94 -3.27 -12.03 7.52
N ASN A 95 -4.29 -11.66 6.76
CA ASN A 95 -4.14 -10.66 5.71
C ASN A 95 -3.77 -9.28 6.28
N LEU A 96 -4.39 -8.88 7.39
CA LEU A 96 -4.03 -7.65 8.10
C LEU A 96 -2.59 -7.72 8.62
N ARG A 97 -2.16 -8.82 9.24
CA ARG A 97 -0.75 -9.00 9.63
C ARG A 97 0.21 -8.96 8.44
N ILE A 98 -0.14 -9.57 7.30
CA ILE A 98 0.66 -9.48 6.06
C ILE A 98 0.59 -8.08 5.42
N ARG A 99 -0.34 -7.22 5.84
CA ARG A 99 -0.47 -5.84 5.37
C ARG A 99 0.09 -4.80 6.34
N TYR A 100 0.28 -5.14 7.61
CA TYR A 100 0.73 -4.21 8.66
C TYR A 100 1.98 -4.70 9.43
N GLY A 101 2.34 -5.97 9.35
CA GLY A 101 3.50 -6.58 10.01
C GLY A 101 4.69 -6.74 9.06
N GLU A 102 5.42 -5.65 8.85
CA GLU A 102 6.90 -5.64 8.92
C GLU A 102 7.31 -4.46 9.82
N GLU A 103 6.63 -4.33 10.96
CA GLU A 103 7.13 -3.58 12.10
C GLU A 103 6.92 -4.45 13.34
N GLY A 104 8.02 -4.94 13.92
CA GLY A 104 8.05 -5.58 15.22
C GLY A 104 8.74 -6.95 15.27
N GLU A 105 10.07 -6.89 15.31
CA GLU A 105 11.07 -7.93 15.65
C GLU A 105 11.56 -8.89 14.55
#